data_AF-A0A3B8XFU4-F1
#
_entry.id   AF-A0A3B8XFU4-F1
#
_cell.length_a   1.000
_cell.length_b   1.000
_cell.length_c   1.000
_cell.angle_alpha   90.00
_cell.angle_beta   90.00
_cell.angle_gamma   90.00
#
_symmetry.space_group_name_H-M   'P 1'
#
loop_
_entity.id
_entity.type
_entity.pdbx_description
1 polymer ?
#
loop_
_entity_poly.entity_id
_entity_poly.type
_entity_poly.pdbx_seq_one_letter_code
_entity_poly.pdbx_strand_id
1 'polypeptide(L)'
;MIVEAQVYPSASAAASISPESLAAALKGANATGTAKVVTGIGDKAVEYTFTSSGTGGTMIFAFKSNVVIIIAVTPSTGPTAVENLARTAVGRL
;
A
#
# COMPACT_ATOMS: atom_id res chain seq x y z
N MET A 1 -10.41 2.76 -7.42
CA MET A 1 -9.99 2.08 -6.17
C MET A 1 -9.52 0.69 -6.54
N ILE A 2 -8.37 0.27 -6.02
CA ILE A 2 -7.79 -1.07 -6.17
C ILE A 2 -7.59 -1.65 -4.77
N VAL A 3 -8.04 -2.88 -4.55
CA VAL A 3 -7.71 -3.68 -3.37
C VAL A 3 -7.27 -5.04 -3.85
N GLU A 4 -6.04 -5.40 -3.57
CA GLU A 4 -5.44 -6.66 -3.97
C GLU A 4 -4.76 -7.30 -2.76
N ALA A 5 -4.86 -8.62 -2.64
CA ALA A 5 -4.13 -9.39 -1.66
C ALA A 5 -3.39 -10.50 -2.37
N GLN A 6 -2.06 -10.52 -2.21
CA GLN A 6 -1.19 -11.51 -2.83
C GLN A 6 -0.53 -12.37 -1.76
N VAL A 7 -0.70 -13.69 -1.89
CA VAL A 7 -0.05 -14.68 -1.03
C VAL A 7 1.25 -15.13 -1.69
N TYR A 8 2.34 -15.12 -0.92
CA TYR A 8 3.66 -15.57 -1.32
C TYR A 8 3.99 -16.93 -0.71
N PRO A 9 4.96 -17.67 -1.28
CA PRO A 9 5.38 -18.97 -0.74
C PRO A 9 5.92 -18.92 0.69
N SER A 10 6.37 -17.75 1.16
CA SER A 10 6.88 -17.56 2.52
C SER A 10 6.82 -16.08 2.94
N ALA A 11 6.98 -15.83 4.25
CA ALA A 11 7.08 -14.47 4.79
C ALA A 11 8.32 -13.73 4.27
N SER A 12 9.44 -14.44 4.09
CA SER A 12 10.66 -13.87 3.51
C SER A 12 10.46 -13.46 2.04
N ALA A 13 9.71 -14.25 1.28
CA ALA A 13 9.37 -13.90 -0.10
C ALA A 13 8.48 -12.65 -0.16
N ALA A 14 7.46 -12.54 0.71
CA ALA A 14 6.66 -11.33 0.84
C ALA A 14 7.53 -10.12 1.24
N ALA A 15 8.43 -10.28 2.21
CA ALA A 15 9.30 -9.19 2.69
C ALA A 15 10.29 -8.66 1.64
N SER A 16 10.63 -9.47 0.63
CA SER A 16 11.52 -9.07 -0.47
C SER A 16 10.86 -8.16 -1.52
N ILE A 17 9.53 -8.02 -1.48
CA ILE A 17 8.82 -7.11 -2.39
C ILE A 17 9.18 -5.67 -2.04
N SER A 18 9.58 -4.90 -3.06
CA SER A 18 9.80 -3.46 -2.95
C SER A 18 8.47 -2.73 -3.16
N PRO A 19 7.90 -2.12 -2.10
CA PRO A 19 6.71 -1.28 -2.24
C PRO A 19 6.97 -0.12 -3.20
N GLU A 20 8.20 0.38 -3.29
CA GLU A 20 8.60 1.51 -4.14
C GLU A 20 8.44 1.15 -5.61
N SER A 21 8.97 0.00 -6.03
CA SER A 21 8.89 -0.49 -7.41
C SER A 21 7.45 -0.78 -7.81
N LEU A 22 6.68 -1.41 -6.92
CA LEU A 22 5.27 -1.71 -7.18
C LEU A 22 4.43 -0.43 -7.22
N ALA A 23 4.72 0.52 -6.34
CA ALA A 23 4.09 1.83 -6.36
C ALA A 23 4.39 2.59 -7.65
N ALA A 24 5.63 2.53 -8.15
CA ALA A 24 6.01 3.16 -9.42
C ALA A 24 5.24 2.56 -10.60
N ALA A 25 5.05 1.24 -10.61
CA ALA A 25 4.22 0.57 -11.62
C ALA A 25 2.75 1.00 -11.57
N LEU A 26 2.18 1.11 -10.36
CA LEU A 26 0.76 1.43 -10.17
C LEU A 26 0.40 2.92 -10.34
N LYS A 27 1.31 3.83 -9.97
CA LYS A 27 1.07 5.27 -10.09
C LYS A 27 1.28 5.80 -11.52
N GLY A 28 1.98 5.03 -12.36
CA GLY A 28 2.36 5.43 -13.71
C GLY A 28 3.56 6.39 -13.73
N ALA A 29 4.26 6.45 -14.87
CA ALA A 29 5.56 7.13 -15.00
C ALA A 29 5.58 8.63 -14.66
N ASN A 30 4.42 9.29 -14.60
CA ASN A 30 4.30 10.75 -14.38
C ASN A 30 3.83 11.14 -12.98
N ALA A 31 3.68 10.19 -12.05
CA ALA A 31 3.20 10.46 -10.71
C ALA A 31 4.34 10.69 -9.72
N THR A 32 4.37 11.86 -9.09
CA THR A 32 5.24 12.16 -7.96
C THR A 32 4.58 11.74 -6.66
N GLY A 33 5.36 11.29 -5.68
CA GLY A 33 4.81 10.86 -4.40
C GLY A 33 5.86 10.62 -3.33
N THR A 34 5.42 10.63 -2.07
CA THR A 34 6.27 10.42 -0.91
C THR A 34 5.93 9.09 -0.25
N ALA A 35 6.95 8.27 -0.01
CA ALA A 35 6.83 7.05 0.78
C ALA A 35 6.87 7.38 2.27
N LYS A 36 6.01 6.74 3.05
CA LYS A 36 5.99 6.85 4.51
C LYS A 36 5.81 5.46 5.11
N VAL A 37 6.69 5.06 6.03
CA VAL A 37 6.47 3.85 6.82
C VAL A 37 5.35 4.13 7.82
N VAL A 38 4.36 3.24 7.88
CA VAL A 38 3.23 3.34 8.82
C VAL A 38 3.37 2.24 9.86
N THR A 39 3.32 2.61 11.13
CA THR A 39 3.42 1.67 12.25
C THR A 39 2.05 1.15 12.68
N GLY A 40 2.01 -0.01 13.34
CA GLY A 40 0.76 -0.59 13.86
C GLY A 40 -0.18 -1.15 12.79
N ILE A 41 0.35 -1.48 11.60
CA ILE A 41 -0.36 -2.17 10.52
C ILE A 41 0.51 -3.34 10.05
N GLY A 42 0.08 -4.56 10.36
CA GLY A 42 0.83 -5.77 10.02
C GLY A 42 2.23 -5.82 10.60
N ASP A 43 3.08 -6.58 9.94
CA ASP A 43 4.50 -6.71 10.29
C ASP A 43 5.31 -5.55 9.68
N LYS A 44 4.83 -4.99 8.57
CA LYS A 44 5.36 -3.80 7.89
C LYS A 44 4.24 -3.14 7.12
N ALA A 45 4.20 -1.81 7.08
CA ALA A 45 3.37 -1.08 6.13
C ALA A 45 4.09 0.13 5.54
N VAL A 46 3.89 0.37 4.25
CA VAL A 46 4.42 1.53 3.53
C VAL A 46 3.29 2.20 2.77
N GLU A 47 3.08 3.47 3.08
CA GLU A 47 2.11 4.35 2.42
C GLU A 47 2.80 5.21 1.37
N TYR A 48 2.09 5.46 0.28
CA TYR A 48 2.43 6.39 -0.78
C TYR A 48 1.26 7.35 -0.99
N THR A 49 1.51 8.63 -0.77
CA THR A 49 0.66 9.69 -1.30
C THR A 49 1.19 10.08 -2.67
N PHE A 50 0.31 10.29 -3.64
CA PHE A 50 0.71 10.64 -4.99
C PHE A 50 -0.31 11.57 -5.64
N THR A 51 0.14 12.30 -6.66
CA THR A 51 -0.72 13.14 -7.49
C THR A 51 -0.61 12.68 -8.93
N SER A 52 -1.74 12.43 -9.59
CA SER A 52 -1.80 12.10 -11.02
C SER A 52 -2.90 12.94 -11.67
N SER A 53 -2.59 13.62 -12.79
CA SER A 53 -3.53 14.43 -13.58
C SER A 53 -4.44 15.38 -12.75
N GLY A 54 -3.89 16.01 -11.71
CA GLY A 54 -4.60 16.94 -10.83
C GLY A 54 -5.44 16.28 -9.72
N THR A 55 -5.46 14.94 -9.65
CA THR A 55 -6.16 14.17 -8.62
C THR A 55 -5.17 13.47 -7.70
N GLY A 56 -5.28 13.72 -6.39
CA GLY A 56 -4.48 13.06 -5.36
C GLY A 56 -5.00 11.65 -5.04
N GLY A 57 -4.09 10.73 -4.73
CA GLY A 57 -4.40 9.37 -4.29
C GLY A 57 -3.51 8.93 -3.12
N THR A 58 -3.99 7.92 -2.41
CA THR A 58 -3.24 7.24 -1.35
C THR A 58 -3.17 5.76 -1.68
N MET A 59 -2.00 5.18 -1.53
CA MET A 59 -1.78 3.75 -1.65
C MET A 59 -1.04 3.24 -0.43
N ILE A 60 -1.41 2.08 0.09
CA ILE A 60 -0.70 1.43 1.19
C ILE A 60 -0.42 -0.02 0.84
N PHE A 61 0.80 -0.45 1.15
CA PHE A 61 1.26 -1.82 1.10
C PHE A 61 1.38 -2.31 2.53
N ALA A 62 0.55 -3.27 2.93
CA ALA A 62 0.57 -3.85 4.26
C ALA A 62 1.00 -5.32 4.17
N PHE A 63 2.05 -5.66 4.89
CA PHE A 63 2.66 -6.98 4.93
C PHE A 63 2.22 -7.68 6.20
N LYS A 64 1.71 -8.91 6.08
CA LYS A 64 1.42 -9.77 7.23
C LYS A 64 1.75 -11.21 6.88
N SER A 65 2.69 -11.80 7.62
CA SER A 65 3.20 -13.14 7.34
C SER A 65 3.66 -13.26 5.89
N ASN A 66 3.05 -14.15 5.10
CA ASN A 66 3.33 -14.33 3.68
C ASN A 66 2.34 -13.60 2.75
N VAL A 67 1.56 -12.65 3.27
CA VAL A 67 0.54 -11.91 2.50
C VAL A 67 0.94 -10.44 2.36
N VAL A 68 0.77 -9.89 1.17
CA VAL A 68 0.84 -8.45 0.89
C VAL A 68 -0.54 -7.96 0.48
N ILE A 69 -1.07 -7.01 1.24
CA ILE A 69 -2.31 -6.30 0.91
C ILE A 69 -1.93 -4.96 0.28
N ILE A 70 -2.46 -4.69 -0.90
CA ILE A 70 -2.30 -3.44 -1.64
C ILE A 70 -3.65 -2.76 -1.66
N ILE A 71 -3.73 -1.53 -1.15
CA ILE A 71 -4.93 -0.71 -1.21
C ILE A 71 -4.56 0.60 -1.84
N ALA A 72 -5.15 0.94 -2.99
CA ALA A 72 -4.97 2.22 -3.66
C ALA A 72 -6.32 2.92 -3.87
N VAL A 73 -6.42 4.15 -3.39
CA VAL A 73 -7.64 4.97 -3.41
C VAL A 73 -7.34 6.29 -4.13
N THR A 74 -8.09 6.56 -5.19
CA THR A 74 -8.05 7.80 -5.98
C THR A 74 -9.48 8.12 -6.45
N PRO A 75 -10.00 9.36 -6.26
CA PRO A 75 -9.41 10.40 -5.41
C PRO A 75 -9.35 9.98 -3.93
N SER A 76 -8.34 10.45 -3.20
CA SER A 76 -8.26 10.30 -1.74
C SER A 76 -8.23 11.69 -1.09
N THR A 77 -9.03 11.88 -0.04
CA THR A 77 -9.05 13.12 0.76
C THR A 77 -8.09 13.05 1.95
N GLY A 78 -7.42 11.92 2.17
CA GLY A 78 -6.41 11.79 3.22
C GLY A 78 -6.00 10.34 3.54
N PRO A 79 -4.79 10.15 4.08
CA PRO A 79 -4.20 8.83 4.31
C PRO A 79 -4.91 7.99 5.39
N THR A 80 -5.47 8.63 6.42
CA THR A 80 -6.02 7.96 7.60
C THR A 80 -7.12 6.93 7.30
N ALA A 81 -7.99 7.20 6.31
CA ALA A 81 -9.03 6.25 5.93
C ALA A 81 -8.43 4.97 5.33
N VAL A 82 -7.37 5.12 4.54
CA VAL A 82 -6.66 4.01 3.88
C VAL A 82 -5.83 3.24 4.90
N GLU A 83 -5.16 3.91 5.83
CA GLU A 83 -4.49 3.28 6.98
C GLU A 83 -5.46 2.45 7.83
N ASN A 84 -6.66 2.96 8.13
CA ASN A 84 -7.69 2.24 8.90
C ASN A 84 -8.23 1.01 8.16
N LEU A 85 -8.43 1.12 6.84
CA LEU A 85 -8.85 -0.01 6.02
C LEU A 85 -7.77 -1.09 5.99
N ALA A 86 -6.50 -0.71 5.83
CA ALA A 86 -5.38 -1.65 5.88
C ALA A 86 -5.27 -2.34 7.24
N ARG A 87 -5.40 -1.60 8.35
CA ARG A 87 -5.40 -2.18 9.70
C ARG A 87 -6.51 -3.19 9.88
N THR A 88 -7.71 -2.87 9.39
CA THR A 88 -8.87 -3.77 9.46
C THR A 88 -8.65 -5.02 8.61
N ALA A 89 -8.12 -4.88 7.40
CA ALA A 89 -7.86 -6.00 6.50
C ALA A 89 -6.80 -6.94 7.08
N VAL A 90 -5.69 -6.40 7.59
CA VAL A 90 -4.64 -7.18 8.23
C VAL A 90 -5.11 -7.86 9.51
N GLY A 91 -5.96 -7.20 10.31
CA GLY A 91 -6.51 -7.78 11.55
C GLY A 91 -7.48 -8.96 11.33
N ARG A 92 -7.82 -9.27 10.07
CA ARG A 92 -8.66 -10.42 9.69
C ARG A 92 -7.90 -11.53 8.97
N LEU A 93 -6.59 -11.38 8.79
CA LEU A 93 -5.68 -12.45 8.38
C LEU A 93 -5.24 -13.26 9.59
#